data_AF-A0A453D5C7-F1
#
_entry.id   AF-A0A453D5C7-F1
#
_cell.length_a   1.000
_cell.length_b   1.000
_cell.length_c   1.000
_cell.angle_alpha   90.00
_cell.angle_beta   90.00
_cell.angle_gamma   90.00
#
_symmetry.space_group_name_H-M   'P 1'
#
loop_
_entity.id
_entity.type
_entity.pdbx_description
1 polymer ?
#
loop_
_entity_poly.entity_id
_entity_poly.type
_entity_poly.pdbx_seq_one_letter_code
_entity_poly.pdbx_strand_id
1 'polypeptide(L)'
;MRAMKMAWVPYVPLEDRLSRIDSLKTKIFTLGCTQRRSALKHLKEERVKKFDYCMPYYMPLSPPEDEDDTVVNIMYPLEPPIVCDFDWEMDDMEDFIDEKVKDEVLPEDEKEKFKDFIKERVRERKRELKQAKEARKKAIDDMDPKLKEAFENIRFYKFYPVKTDDTPDVSQVQAKYINRYYRHAHELL
;
A
#
# COMPACT_ATOMS: atom_id res chain seq x y z
N MET A 1 12.70 8.07 5.19
CA MET A 1 14.03 7.59 4.72
C MET A 1 15.20 8.43 5.27
N ARG A 2 15.41 9.68 4.85
CA ARG A 2 16.59 10.50 5.26
C ARG A 2 16.71 10.74 6.77
N ALA A 3 15.60 11.05 7.45
CA ALA A 3 15.57 11.24 8.90
C ALA A 3 15.96 9.98 9.71
N MET A 4 15.75 8.80 9.12
CA MET A 4 16.12 7.52 9.72
C MET A 4 17.51 7.05 9.33
N LYS A 5 18.25 7.85 8.54
CA LYS A 5 19.57 7.52 8.02
C LYS A 5 19.60 6.23 7.18
N MET A 6 18.47 5.92 6.52
CA MET A 6 18.41 4.87 5.50
C MET A 6 18.93 5.41 4.17
N ALA A 7 19.80 4.67 3.51
CA ALA A 7 20.35 5.01 2.20
C ALA A 7 20.59 3.76 1.36
N TRP A 8 20.55 3.93 0.04
CA TRP A 8 21.03 2.92 -0.90
C TRP A 8 22.55 2.87 -0.83
N VAL A 9 23.07 1.77 -0.30
CA VAL A 9 24.52 1.52 -0.18
C VAL A 9 24.95 0.47 -1.19
N PRO A 10 26.12 0.63 -1.83
CA PRO A 10 26.63 -0.33 -2.78
C PRO A 10 26.76 -1.71 -2.11
N TYR A 11 26.26 -2.75 -2.78
CA TYR A 11 26.48 -4.11 -2.32
C TYR A 11 27.97 -4.45 -2.47
N VAL A 12 28.58 -4.94 -1.37
CA VAL A 12 29.97 -5.40 -1.34
C VAL A 12 29.97 -6.92 -1.16
N PRO A 13 30.45 -7.69 -2.17
CA PRO A 13 30.63 -9.12 -2.06
C PRO A 13 31.45 -9.49 -0.83
N LEU A 14 31.16 -10.66 -0.23
CA LEU A 14 31.83 -11.11 1.00
C LEU A 14 33.36 -11.14 0.87
N GLU A 15 33.84 -11.55 -0.29
CA GLU A 15 35.25 -11.65 -0.67
C GLU A 15 35.95 -10.27 -0.66
N ASP A 16 35.23 -9.22 -1.03
CA ASP A 16 35.77 -7.86 -1.21
C ASP A 16 35.53 -6.93 -0.02
N ARG A 17 34.99 -7.42 1.10
CA ARG A 17 34.62 -6.56 2.26
C ARG A 17 35.81 -5.86 2.92
N LEU A 18 37.03 -6.33 2.69
CA LEU A 18 38.27 -5.72 3.18
C LEU A 18 38.84 -4.66 2.21
N SER A 19 38.32 -4.59 0.98
CA SER A 19 38.75 -3.66 -0.06
C SER A 19 38.13 -2.26 0.13
N ARG A 20 38.78 -1.22 -0.39
CA ARG A 20 38.28 0.16 -0.32
C ARG A 20 36.97 0.30 -1.11
N ILE A 21 35.88 0.50 -0.39
CA ILE A 21 34.50 0.62 -0.91
C ILE A 21 34.39 1.65 -2.04
N ASP A 22 35.15 2.75 -1.97
CA ASP A 22 35.11 3.84 -2.97
C ASP A 22 35.58 3.43 -4.37
N SER A 23 36.30 2.30 -4.50
CA SER A 23 36.79 1.80 -5.79
C SER A 23 35.84 0.78 -6.45
N LEU A 24 34.82 0.30 -5.74
CA LEU A 24 33.91 -0.74 -6.22
C LEU A 24 32.82 -0.13 -7.11
N LYS A 25 32.94 -0.35 -8.42
CA LYS A 25 31.88 -0.03 -9.39
C LYS A 25 30.81 -1.13 -9.37
N THR A 26 29.86 -1.04 -8.43
CA THR A 26 28.70 -1.95 -8.38
C THR A 26 27.46 -1.33 -9.02
N LYS A 27 26.65 -2.17 -9.66
CA LYS A 27 25.30 -1.83 -10.12
C LYS A 27 24.22 -2.26 -9.13
N ILE A 28 24.60 -3.01 -8.08
CA ILE A 28 23.69 -3.56 -7.07
C ILE A 28 23.80 -2.69 -5.82
N PHE A 29 22.64 -2.22 -5.36
CA PHE A 29 22.53 -1.43 -4.15
C PHE A 29 21.59 -2.13 -3.17
N THR A 30 21.92 -2.06 -1.90
CA THR A 30 21.09 -2.54 -0.80
C THR A 30 20.60 -1.36 0.02
N LEU A 31 19.35 -1.40 0.45
CA LEU A 31 18.85 -0.37 1.36
C LEU A 31 19.35 -0.69 2.77
N GLY A 32 20.20 0.18 3.30
CA GLY A 32 20.84 -0.02 4.61
C GLY A 32 20.72 1.19 5.52
N CYS A 33 20.76 0.93 6.83
CA CYS A 33 20.91 1.99 7.83
C CYS A 33 22.38 2.40 7.92
N THR A 34 22.65 3.69 7.73
CA THR A 34 23.99 4.28 7.79
C THR A 34 24.40 4.72 9.20
N GLN A 35 23.57 4.48 10.22
CA GLN A 35 23.93 4.77 11.60
C GLN A 35 24.96 3.78 12.14
N ARG A 36 25.84 4.26 13.03
CA ARG A 36 26.78 3.40 13.75
C ARG A 36 26.01 2.41 14.63
N ARG A 37 26.49 1.17 14.70
CA ARG A 37 25.89 0.11 15.53
C ARG A 37 25.68 0.51 16.99
N SER A 38 26.60 1.28 17.57
CA SER A 38 26.47 1.78 18.95
C SER A 38 25.26 2.70 19.13
N ALA A 39 24.98 3.57 18.16
CA ALA A 39 23.81 4.45 18.20
C ALA A 39 22.50 3.65 18.06
N LEU A 40 22.52 2.55 17.30
CA LEU A 40 21.35 1.67 17.15
C LEU A 40 20.99 0.93 18.44
N LYS A 41 21.99 0.53 19.25
CA LYS A 41 21.76 -0.17 20.53
C LYS A 41 21.02 0.67 21.58
N HIS A 42 21.08 1.99 21.46
CA HIS A 42 20.48 2.93 22.42
C HIS A 42 19.27 3.68 21.83
N LEU A 43 18.67 3.14 20.76
CA LEU A 43 17.44 3.69 20.20
C LEU A 43 16.27 3.51 21.17
N LYS A 44 15.48 4.57 21.35
CA LYS A 44 14.18 4.48 22.03
C LYS A 44 13.24 3.59 21.23
N GLU A 45 12.39 2.83 21.91
CA GLU A 45 11.46 1.86 21.31
C GLU A 45 10.57 2.49 20.22
N GLU A 46 10.03 3.69 20.47
CA GLU A 46 9.24 4.45 19.48
C GLU A 46 9.99 4.67 18.17
N ARG A 47 11.31 4.89 18.26
CA ARG A 47 12.15 5.12 17.09
C ARG A 47 12.53 3.82 16.40
N VAL A 48 12.64 2.71 17.14
CA VAL A 48 12.79 1.36 16.57
C VAL A 48 11.56 1.01 15.75
N LYS A 49 10.34 1.22 16.28
CA LYS A 49 9.08 0.96 15.56
C LYS A 49 8.98 1.70 14.21
N LYS A 50 9.58 2.89 14.10
CA LYS A 50 9.63 3.62 12.82
C LYS A 50 10.42 2.88 11.74
N PHE A 51 11.41 2.06 12.09
CA PHE A 51 12.15 1.22 11.15
C PHE A 51 11.27 0.14 10.51
N ASP A 52 10.33 -0.43 11.27
CA ASP A 52 9.43 -1.46 10.76
C ASP A 52 8.52 -0.95 9.62
N TYR A 53 8.13 0.33 9.69
CA TYR A 53 7.28 0.98 8.68
C TYR A 53 8.03 1.67 7.53
N CYS A 54 9.37 1.64 7.50
CA CYS A 54 10.15 2.37 6.50
C CYS A 54 10.61 1.53 5.31
N MET A 55 10.02 0.35 5.11
CA MET A 55 10.22 -0.41 3.88
C MET A 55 9.64 0.36 2.69
N PRO A 56 10.44 0.67 1.65
CA PRO A 56 9.97 1.46 0.52
C PRO A 56 8.98 0.64 -0.31
N TYR A 57 7.70 0.95 -0.20
CA TYR A 57 6.67 0.32 -1.02
C TYR A 57 6.86 0.68 -2.49
N TYR A 58 6.76 -0.33 -3.36
CA TYR A 58 6.59 -0.06 -4.77
C TYR A 58 5.16 0.46 -5.00
N MET A 59 5.04 1.64 -5.59
CA MET A 59 3.75 2.18 -6.01
C MET A 59 3.73 2.15 -7.53
N PRO A 60 3.08 1.14 -8.14
CA PRO A 60 2.98 1.07 -9.59
C PRO A 60 2.24 2.29 -10.14
N LEU A 61 2.62 2.73 -11.34
CA LEU A 61 1.96 3.87 -12.00
C LEU A 61 0.46 3.58 -12.18
N SER A 62 0.10 2.36 -12.57
CA SER A 62 -1.28 1.86 -12.56
C SER A 62 -1.65 1.18 -11.24
N PRO A 63 -2.67 1.69 -10.51
CA PRO A 63 -3.23 0.95 -9.38
C PRO A 63 -3.90 -0.35 -9.89
N PRO A 64 -4.17 -1.32 -9.01
CA PRO A 64 -5.07 -2.41 -9.33
C PRO A 64 -6.46 -1.83 -9.63
N GLU A 65 -7.24 -2.48 -10.50
CA GLU A 65 -8.61 -2.06 -10.78
C GLU A 65 -9.54 -2.22 -9.55
N ASP A 66 -9.18 -3.14 -8.64
CA ASP A 66 -9.99 -3.51 -7.46
C ASP A 66 -9.75 -2.63 -6.21
N GLU A 67 -9.07 -1.49 -6.34
CA GLU A 67 -8.77 -0.56 -5.22
C GLU A 67 -9.70 0.67 -5.19
N ASP A 68 -10.83 0.62 -5.88
CA ASP A 68 -11.85 1.64 -5.65
C ASP A 68 -12.49 1.39 -4.29
N ASP A 69 -12.20 2.27 -3.34
CA ASP A 69 -12.85 2.30 -2.04
C ASP A 69 -14.32 2.69 -2.22
N THR A 70 -15.18 1.67 -2.20
CA THR A 70 -16.63 1.76 -2.42
C THR A 70 -17.41 2.07 -1.16
N VAL A 71 -16.72 2.11 -0.02
CA VAL A 71 -17.28 2.41 1.28
C VAL A 71 -17.40 3.93 1.45
N VAL A 72 -18.61 4.36 1.80
CA VAL A 72 -18.92 5.74 2.17
C VAL A 72 -19.16 5.78 3.67
N ASN A 73 -18.37 6.57 4.36
CA ASN A 73 -18.66 6.92 5.75
C ASN A 73 -19.81 7.93 5.77
N ILE A 74 -20.95 7.52 6.31
CA ILE A 74 -22.16 8.32 6.45
C ILE A 74 -22.18 8.88 7.88
N MET A 75 -22.30 10.20 7.96
CA MET A 75 -22.60 10.90 9.20
C MET A 75 -23.88 11.72 8.99
N TYR A 76 -25.00 11.16 9.40
CA TYR A 76 -26.32 11.76 9.21
C TYR A 76 -26.73 12.60 10.43
N PRO A 77 -27.17 13.86 10.23
CA PRO A 77 -27.37 14.83 11.30
C PRO A 77 -28.72 14.65 12.02
N LEU A 78 -28.90 13.52 12.71
CA LEU A 78 -29.99 13.30 13.66
C LEU A 78 -29.50 13.56 15.10
N GLU A 79 -30.40 13.66 16.07
CA GLU A 79 -30.05 13.67 17.50
C GLU A 79 -30.53 12.36 18.15
N PRO A 80 -29.64 11.38 18.42
CA PRO A 80 -28.19 11.36 18.17
C PRO A 80 -27.82 11.07 16.71
N PRO A 81 -26.61 11.47 16.24
CA PRO A 81 -26.23 11.33 14.84
C PRO A 81 -26.01 9.86 14.47
N ILE A 82 -26.49 9.48 13.29
CA ILE A 82 -26.28 8.14 12.75
C ILE A 82 -24.93 8.12 12.06
N VAL A 83 -24.02 7.29 12.58
CA VAL A 83 -22.70 7.05 12.00
C VAL A 83 -22.65 5.61 11.52
N CYS A 84 -22.50 5.43 10.22
CA CYS A 84 -22.41 4.10 9.60
C CYS A 84 -21.57 4.14 8.32
N ASP A 85 -21.13 2.96 7.90
CA ASP A 85 -20.46 2.78 6.62
C ASP A 85 -21.46 2.12 5.66
N PHE A 86 -21.49 2.59 4.42
CA PHE A 86 -22.31 2.04 3.33
C PHE A 86 -21.43 1.76 2.13
N ASP A 87 -21.41 0.51 1.69
CA ASP A 87 -20.69 0.08 0.51
C ASP A 87 -21.65 0.00 -0.68
N TRP A 88 -21.51 0.89 -1.67
CA TRP A 88 -22.45 0.90 -2.81
C TRP A 88 -22.31 -0.28 -3.77
N GLU A 89 -21.27 -1.12 -3.63
CA GLU A 89 -21.11 -2.35 -4.42
C GLU A 89 -21.62 -3.60 -3.67
N MET A 90 -21.48 -3.61 -2.34
CA MET A 90 -21.81 -4.76 -1.51
C MET A 90 -23.18 -4.65 -0.83
N ASP A 91 -23.62 -3.43 -0.49
CA ASP A 91 -24.86 -3.19 0.23
C ASP A 91 -26.01 -2.83 -0.72
N ASP A 92 -27.15 -3.48 -0.53
CA ASP A 92 -28.40 -3.02 -1.14
C ASP A 92 -28.96 -1.83 -0.36
N MET A 93 -29.32 -0.76 -1.07
CA MET A 93 -29.75 0.49 -0.46
C MET A 93 -31.08 0.38 0.28
N GLU A 94 -32.03 -0.44 -0.22
CA GLU A 94 -33.31 -0.60 0.45
C GLU A 94 -33.14 -1.48 1.69
N ASP A 95 -32.43 -2.60 1.57
CA ASP A 95 -32.19 -3.51 2.69
C ASP A 95 -31.42 -2.80 3.81
N PHE A 96 -30.38 -2.03 3.47
CA PHE A 96 -29.60 -1.26 4.44
C PHE A 96 -30.45 -0.27 5.24
N ILE A 97 -31.37 0.44 4.57
CA ILE A 97 -32.23 1.43 5.22
C ILE A 97 -33.32 0.73 6.05
N ASP A 98 -33.89 -0.35 5.53
CA ASP A 98 -34.90 -1.15 6.24
C ASP A 98 -34.35 -1.75 7.52
N GLU A 99 -33.09 -2.21 7.52
CA GLU A 99 -32.40 -2.63 8.74
C GLU A 99 -32.28 -1.49 9.76
N LYS A 100 -31.92 -0.27 9.33
CA LYS A 100 -31.83 0.89 10.25
C LYS A 100 -33.18 1.31 10.84
N VAL A 101 -34.26 1.12 10.09
CA VAL A 101 -35.62 1.36 10.60
C VAL A 101 -36.04 0.25 11.58
N LYS A 102 -35.77 -1.02 11.25
CA LYS A 102 -36.04 -2.16 12.14
C LYS A 102 -35.29 -2.08 13.47
N ASP A 103 -34.07 -1.56 13.43
CA ASP A 103 -33.24 -1.35 14.62
C ASP A 103 -33.66 -0.12 15.45
N GLU A 104 -34.74 0.58 15.08
CA GLU A 104 -35.23 1.82 15.69
C GLU A 104 -34.18 2.96 15.71
N VAL A 105 -33.15 2.86 14.85
CA VAL A 105 -32.09 3.87 14.72
C VAL A 105 -32.53 5.01 13.80
N LEU A 106 -33.31 4.69 12.77
CA LEU A 106 -33.85 5.65 11.81
C LEU A 106 -35.39 5.71 11.92
N PRO A 107 -35.98 6.88 12.20
CA PRO A 107 -37.43 7.06 12.15
C PRO A 107 -38.00 6.80 10.74
N GLU A 108 -39.18 6.16 10.66
CA GLU A 108 -39.82 5.85 9.37
C GLU A 108 -40.10 7.09 8.51
N ASP A 109 -40.38 8.23 9.14
CA ASP A 109 -40.64 9.52 8.49
C ASP A 109 -39.38 10.16 7.88
N GLU A 110 -38.20 9.77 8.33
CA GLU A 110 -36.91 10.25 7.81
C GLU A 110 -36.31 9.30 6.75
N LYS A 111 -36.99 8.17 6.44
CA LYS A 111 -36.49 7.14 5.50
C LYS A 111 -36.11 7.70 4.13
N GLU A 112 -36.97 8.50 3.52
CA GLU A 112 -36.71 9.10 2.20
C GLU A 112 -35.57 10.12 2.24
N LYS A 113 -35.51 10.95 3.29
CA LYS A 113 -34.45 11.95 3.47
C LYS A 113 -33.10 11.29 3.69
N PHE A 114 -33.05 10.23 4.49
CA PHE A 114 -31.84 9.46 4.71
C PHE A 114 -31.37 8.79 3.42
N LYS A 115 -32.28 8.20 2.64
CA LYS A 115 -31.98 7.62 1.33
C LYS A 115 -31.36 8.63 0.36
N ASP A 116 -31.94 9.81 0.27
CA ASP A 116 -31.41 10.87 -0.60
C ASP A 116 -30.06 11.39 -0.10
N PHE A 117 -29.86 11.45 1.22
CA PHE A 117 -28.56 11.77 1.81
C PHE A 117 -27.48 10.75 1.43
N ILE A 118 -27.76 9.44 1.52
CA ILE A 118 -26.80 8.40 1.11
C ILE A 118 -26.46 8.57 -0.38
N LYS A 119 -27.48 8.74 -1.24
CA LYS A 119 -27.25 8.94 -2.68
C LYS A 119 -26.39 10.16 -2.97
N GLU A 120 -26.59 11.26 -2.25
CA GLU A 120 -25.76 12.45 -2.39
C GLU A 120 -24.31 12.17 -1.99
N ARG A 121 -24.07 11.54 -0.82
CA ARG A 121 -22.73 11.16 -0.37
C ARG A 121 -22.02 10.21 -1.33
N VAL A 122 -22.72 9.21 -1.84
CA VAL A 122 -22.21 8.28 -2.86
C VAL A 122 -21.83 9.04 -4.15
N ARG A 123 -22.65 10.02 -4.57
CA ARG A 123 -22.34 10.86 -5.75
C ARG A 123 -21.12 11.76 -5.51
N GLU A 124 -20.99 12.37 -4.34
CA GLU A 124 -19.82 13.15 -3.95
C GLU A 124 -18.56 12.28 -4.00
N ARG A 125 -18.58 11.12 -3.33
CA ARG A 125 -17.46 10.19 -3.29
C ARG A 125 -17.05 9.71 -4.69
N LYS A 126 -18.02 9.36 -5.55
CA LYS A 126 -17.75 8.99 -6.95
C LYS A 126 -17.10 10.13 -7.75
N ARG A 127 -17.47 11.38 -7.49
CA ARG A 127 -16.82 12.55 -8.12
C ARG A 127 -15.38 12.72 -7.65
N GLU A 128 -15.13 12.60 -6.34
CA GLU A 128 -13.79 12.66 -5.78
C GLU A 128 -12.88 11.56 -6.35
N LEU A 129 -13.36 10.32 -6.40
CA LEU A 129 -12.63 9.20 -6.99
C LEU A 129 -12.29 9.47 -8.46
N LYS A 130 -13.25 10.00 -9.24
CA LYS A 130 -13.01 10.38 -10.63
C LYS A 130 -11.94 11.47 -10.75
N GLN A 131 -12.02 12.53 -9.94
CA GLN A 131 -11.04 13.62 -9.94
C GLN A 131 -9.65 13.12 -9.52
N ALA A 132 -9.56 12.24 -8.51
CA ALA A 132 -8.32 11.63 -8.08
C ALA A 132 -7.69 10.76 -9.18
N LYS A 133 -8.52 9.97 -9.90
CA LYS A 133 -8.08 9.18 -11.06
C LYS A 133 -7.56 10.07 -12.19
N GLU A 134 -8.26 11.15 -12.52
CA GLU A 134 -7.84 12.10 -13.55
C GLU A 134 -6.56 12.84 -13.15
N ALA A 135 -6.44 13.29 -11.90
CA ALA A 135 -5.24 13.94 -11.38
C ALA A 135 -4.03 12.99 -11.41
N ARG A 136 -4.23 11.73 -11.04
CA ARG A 136 -3.19 10.70 -11.12
C ARG A 136 -2.77 10.44 -12.57
N LYS A 137 -3.73 10.29 -13.48
CA LYS A 137 -3.45 10.10 -14.90
C LYS A 137 -2.63 11.26 -15.46
N LYS A 138 -3.04 12.49 -15.16
CA LYS A 138 -2.30 13.70 -15.53
C LYS A 138 -0.89 13.70 -14.96
N ALA A 139 -0.70 13.36 -13.68
CA ALA A 139 0.62 13.28 -13.07
C ALA A 139 1.54 12.22 -13.70
N ILE A 140 0.97 11.14 -14.24
CA ILE A 140 1.71 10.11 -14.98
C ILE A 140 2.05 10.58 -16.39
N ASP A 141 1.15 11.32 -17.04
CA ASP A 141 1.37 11.86 -18.40
C ASP A 141 2.38 13.01 -18.38
N ASP A 142 2.36 13.84 -17.34
CA ASP A 142 3.33 14.93 -17.11
C ASP A 142 4.68 14.42 -16.57
N MET A 143 4.82 13.11 -16.30
CA MET A 143 6.05 12.51 -15.77
C MET A 143 7.17 12.49 -16.83
N ASP A 144 8.42 12.67 -16.39
CA ASP A 144 9.57 12.55 -17.29
C ASP A 144 9.59 11.17 -18.00
N PRO A 145 9.76 11.12 -19.33
CA PRO A 145 9.71 9.88 -20.08
C PRO A 145 10.71 8.83 -19.60
N LYS A 146 11.92 9.23 -19.17
CA LYS A 146 12.93 8.28 -18.66
C LYS A 146 12.50 7.69 -17.33
N LEU A 147 11.86 8.50 -16.48
CA LEU A 147 11.32 8.01 -15.23
C LEU A 147 10.17 7.03 -15.47
N LYS A 148 9.26 7.34 -16.40
CA LYS A 148 8.15 6.46 -16.80
C LYS A 148 8.66 5.12 -17.32
N GLU A 149 9.63 5.15 -18.24
CA GLU A 149 10.29 3.96 -18.76
C GLU A 149 11.00 3.17 -17.64
N ALA A 150 11.65 3.85 -16.69
CA ALA A 150 12.27 3.19 -15.55
C ALA A 150 11.24 2.45 -14.68
N PHE A 151 10.05 3.03 -14.46
CA PHE A 151 8.96 2.36 -13.72
C PHE A 151 8.44 1.12 -14.45
N GLU A 152 8.25 1.20 -15.76
CA GLU A 152 7.77 0.08 -16.59
C GLU A 152 8.78 -1.07 -16.65
N ASN A 153 10.08 -0.77 -16.57
CA ASN A 153 11.15 -1.76 -16.62
C ASN A 153 11.50 -2.40 -15.27
N ILE A 154 10.84 -2.03 -14.16
CA ILE A 154 11.09 -2.64 -12.85
C ILE A 154 10.66 -4.11 -12.87
N ARG A 155 11.59 -5.00 -12.48
CA ARG A 155 11.32 -6.42 -12.29
C ARG A 155 11.46 -6.83 -10.83
N PHE A 156 10.56 -7.70 -10.40
CA PHE A 156 10.55 -8.30 -9.08
C PHE A 156 11.01 -9.75 -9.15
N TYR A 157 12.00 -10.08 -8.34
CA TYR A 157 12.55 -11.42 -8.18
C TYR A 157 12.28 -11.88 -6.75
N LYS A 158 11.74 -13.09 -6.59
CA LYS A 158 11.52 -13.68 -5.28
C LYS A 158 12.38 -14.93 -5.15
N PHE A 159 13.29 -14.89 -4.20
CA PHE A 159 14.27 -15.94 -3.95
C PHE A 159 13.78 -16.90 -2.87
N TYR A 160 13.84 -18.18 -3.17
CA TYR A 160 13.61 -19.28 -2.25
C TYR A 160 14.92 -20.01 -1.96
N PRO A 161 15.06 -20.62 -0.77
CA PRO A 161 16.20 -21.48 -0.50
C PRO A 161 16.28 -22.64 -1.51
N VAL A 162 17.47 -22.87 -2.06
CA VAL A 162 17.75 -24.04 -2.88
C VAL A 162 17.84 -25.26 -1.97
N LYS A 163 17.17 -26.35 -2.37
CA LYS A 163 17.23 -27.63 -1.64
C LYS A 163 18.66 -28.15 -1.60
N THR A 164 19.17 -28.31 -0.39
CA THR A 164 20.43 -28.97 -0.04
C THR A 164 20.16 -29.99 1.05
N ASP A 165 21.14 -30.82 1.42
CA ASP A 165 20.97 -31.80 2.51
C ASP A 165 20.61 -31.13 3.86
N ASP A 166 21.03 -29.87 4.04
CA ASP A 166 20.79 -29.07 5.25
C ASP A 166 19.54 -28.17 5.17
N THR A 167 18.80 -28.16 4.06
CA THR A 167 17.64 -27.26 3.88
C THR A 167 16.38 -28.01 3.42
N PRO A 168 15.20 -27.64 3.93
CA PRO A 168 13.95 -28.32 3.58
C PRO A 168 13.55 -28.04 2.13
N ASP A 169 12.84 -28.99 1.54
CA ASP A 169 12.22 -28.81 0.22
C ASP A 169 11.05 -27.83 0.31
N VAL A 170 11.22 -26.66 -0.31
CA VAL A 170 10.22 -25.57 -0.30
C VAL A 170 9.39 -25.51 -1.57
N SER A 171 9.52 -26.47 -2.49
CA SER A 171 8.81 -26.49 -3.79
C SER A 171 7.30 -26.32 -3.66
N GLN A 172 6.70 -26.89 -2.61
CA GLN A 172 5.25 -26.82 -2.36
C GLN A 172 4.77 -25.46 -1.81
N VAL A 173 5.67 -24.61 -1.30
CA VAL A 173 5.33 -23.30 -0.72
C VAL A 173 5.82 -22.13 -1.58
N GLN A 174 6.33 -22.43 -2.78
CA GLN A 174 6.72 -21.40 -3.74
C GLN A 174 5.48 -20.69 -4.28
N ALA A 175 5.47 -19.36 -4.15
CA ALA A 175 4.35 -18.53 -4.56
C ALA A 175 4.89 -17.25 -5.19
N LYS A 176 4.35 -16.89 -6.37
CA LYS A 176 4.67 -15.63 -7.05
C LYS A 176 4.26 -14.42 -6.24
N TYR A 177 3.17 -14.52 -5.49
CA TYR A 177 2.68 -13.42 -4.65
C TYR A 177 3.72 -13.04 -3.58
N ILE A 178 4.07 -11.76 -3.52
CA ILE A 178 4.99 -11.17 -2.54
C ILE A 178 4.18 -10.55 -1.41
N ASN A 179 3.43 -9.49 -1.71
CA ASN A 179 2.46 -8.82 -0.83
C ASN A 179 1.64 -7.80 -1.64
N ARG A 180 0.69 -7.10 -1.01
CA ARG A 180 -0.16 -6.10 -1.67
C ARG A 180 0.60 -4.97 -2.38
N TYR A 181 1.80 -4.63 -1.92
CA TYR A 181 2.58 -3.50 -2.42
C TYR A 181 3.48 -3.88 -3.61
N TYR A 182 4.15 -5.03 -3.54
CA TYR A 182 5.03 -5.50 -4.62
C TYR A 182 4.32 -6.48 -5.57
N ARG A 183 3.09 -6.87 -5.26
CA ARG A 183 2.25 -7.79 -6.02
C ARG A 183 2.95 -9.12 -6.26
N HIS A 184 3.08 -9.54 -7.52
CA HIS A 184 3.71 -10.79 -7.91
C HIS A 184 5.14 -10.56 -8.38
N ALA A 185 6.02 -11.49 -8.02
CA ALA A 185 7.31 -11.63 -8.64
C ALA A 185 7.14 -11.97 -10.12
N HIS A 186 7.98 -11.37 -10.95
CA HIS A 186 8.09 -11.69 -12.37
C HIS A 186 8.76 -13.06 -12.53
N GLU A 187 9.76 -13.33 -11.70
CA GLU A 187 10.54 -14.56 -11.70
C GLU A 187 10.68 -15.12 -10.26
N LEU A 188 10.59 -16.44 -10.15
CA LEU A 188 10.88 -17.19 -8.93
C LEU A 188 12.28 -17.80 -9.10
N LEU A 189 13.14 -17.58 -8.12
CA LEU A 189 14.53 -18.03 -8.11
C LEU A 189 14.83 -18.84 -6.85
#